data_AF-X1A1T4-F1
#
_entry.id   AF-X1A1T4-F1
#
_cell.length_a   1.000
_cell.length_b   1.000
_cell.length_c   1.000
_cell.angle_alpha   90.00
_cell.angle_beta   90.00
_cell.angle_gamma   90.00
#
_symmetry.space_group_name_H-M   'P 1'
#
loop_
_entity.id
_entity.type
_entity.pdbx_description
1 polymer ?
#
loop_
_entity_poly.entity_id
_entity_poly.type
_entity_poly.pdbx_seq_one_letter_code
_entity_poly.pdbx_strand_id
1 'polypeptide(L)'
;MISKLPWVAAATIIVVVVGLGAWALLGQAPAGAATITAAAGQGVVFAGDIPAGNASGIENVYIIEHGTYTDTDNLSGHANILGVIEADLGSVDIAYETLFDIVVAVKAGSENMAYVRIDNMNVGLAITGSFAYSDENAGDSALSHMAAFSHDNSGYDTTSGWLRINAVWDNNGNGYTLPANGSIDIENIRLWGWK
;
A
#
# COMPACT_ATOMS: atom_id res chain seq x y z
N MET A 1 -26.18 -30.94 -35.96
CA MET A 1 -26.59 -30.03 -34.87
C MET A 1 -25.48 -30.08 -33.83
N ILE A 2 -24.75 -28.97 -33.71
CA ILE A 2 -23.50 -28.86 -32.94
C ILE A 2 -23.86 -28.66 -31.46
N SER A 3 -23.39 -29.56 -30.59
CA SER A 3 -23.53 -29.42 -29.14
C SER A 3 -22.61 -28.29 -28.65
N LYS A 4 -23.20 -27.32 -27.94
CA LYS A 4 -22.46 -26.28 -27.23
C LYS A 4 -22.05 -26.86 -25.87
N LEU A 5 -20.75 -27.02 -25.65
CA LEU A 5 -20.20 -27.26 -24.32
C LEU A 5 -20.37 -25.98 -23.49
N PRO A 6 -20.91 -26.03 -22.26
CA PRO A 6 -20.89 -24.89 -21.37
C PRO A 6 -19.46 -24.68 -20.88
N TRP A 7 -18.89 -23.52 -21.17
CA TRP A 7 -17.59 -23.11 -20.67
C TRP A 7 -17.78 -22.74 -19.20
N VAL A 8 -17.53 -23.70 -18.32
CA VAL A 8 -17.28 -23.40 -16.92
C VAL A 8 -15.92 -22.72 -16.89
N ALA A 9 -15.91 -21.41 -16.69
CA ALA A 9 -14.71 -20.68 -16.32
C ALA A 9 -14.25 -21.22 -14.96
N ALA A 10 -13.40 -22.24 -14.99
CA ALA A 10 -12.68 -22.69 -13.81
C ALA A 10 -11.67 -21.60 -13.46
N ALA A 11 -12.07 -20.70 -12.56
CA ALA A 11 -11.15 -19.80 -11.87
C ALA A 11 -10.12 -20.70 -11.17
N THR A 12 -8.93 -20.78 -11.76
CA THR A 12 -7.83 -21.54 -11.20
C THR A 12 -7.26 -20.70 -10.07
N ILE A 13 -7.77 -20.90 -8.87
CA ILE A 13 -7.14 -20.39 -7.66
C ILE A 13 -5.87 -21.21 -7.46
N ILE A 14 -4.74 -20.70 -7.94
CA ILE A 14 -3.42 -21.22 -7.59
C ILE A 14 -3.16 -20.76 -6.15
N VAL A 15 -3.60 -21.55 -5.18
CA VAL A 15 -3.13 -21.39 -3.80
C VAL A 15 -1.71 -21.96 -3.76
N VAL A 16 -0.70 -21.09 -3.81
CA VAL A 16 0.69 -21.48 -3.54
C VAL A 16 0.82 -21.74 -2.04
N VAL A 17 0.31 -22.87 -1.55
CA VAL A 17 0.71 -23.44 -0.25
C VAL A 17 1.87 -24.38 -0.48
N VAL A 18 3.03 -23.85 -0.84
CA VAL A 18 4.28 -24.63 -0.92
C VAL A 18 5.36 -23.86 -0.16
N GLY A 19 5.21 -23.82 1.16
CA GLY A 19 6.21 -23.24 2.06
C GLY A 19 6.10 -23.74 3.50
N LEU A 20 4.91 -24.05 3.99
CA LEU A 20 4.68 -24.23 5.44
C LEU A 20 5.28 -25.48 6.12
N GLY A 21 6.02 -26.37 5.45
CA GLY A 21 6.31 -27.71 6.00
C GLY A 21 7.76 -28.22 6.00
N ALA A 22 8.67 -27.64 5.21
CA ALA A 22 9.97 -28.29 4.98
C ALA A 22 10.98 -28.10 6.14
N TRP A 23 10.92 -26.98 6.87
CA TRP A 23 11.85 -26.65 7.96
C TRP A 23 11.60 -27.45 9.24
N ALA A 24 10.38 -27.95 9.46
CA ALA A 24 10.06 -28.81 10.60
C ALA A 24 10.79 -30.17 10.53
N LEU A 25 11.24 -30.60 9.35
CA LEU A 25 11.91 -31.88 9.14
C LEU A 25 13.45 -31.79 9.09
N LEU A 26 14.03 -30.59 8.95
CA LEU A 26 15.47 -30.41 8.67
C LEU A 26 16.27 -29.66 9.75
N GLY A 27 15.64 -29.33 10.89
CA GLY A 27 16.36 -29.04 12.13
C GLY A 27 17.03 -27.67 12.24
N GLN A 28 16.82 -26.76 11.29
CA GLN A 28 17.13 -25.33 11.47
C GLN A 28 16.04 -24.49 10.83
N ALA A 29 15.41 -23.63 11.64
CA ALA A 29 14.62 -22.53 11.12
C ALA A 29 15.56 -21.66 10.27
N PRO A 30 15.14 -21.24 9.06
CA PRO A 30 15.92 -20.29 8.28
C PRO A 30 16.22 -19.06 9.15
N ALA A 31 17.52 -18.78 9.36
CA ALA A 31 17.93 -17.52 9.95
C ALA A 31 17.92 -16.46 8.84
N GLY A 32 17.18 -15.37 9.02
CA GLY A 32 17.14 -14.25 8.09
C GLY A 32 16.00 -13.30 8.42
N ALA A 33 16.19 -12.01 8.17
CA ALA A 33 15.07 -11.07 8.12
C ALA A 33 14.42 -11.15 6.72
N ALA A 34 13.19 -10.65 6.61
CA ALA A 34 12.63 -10.26 5.33
C ALA A 34 12.91 -8.76 5.13
N THR A 35 13.27 -8.37 3.91
CA THR A 35 13.66 -6.99 3.61
C THR A 35 12.62 -6.34 2.71
N ILE A 36 12.15 -5.17 3.09
CA ILE A 36 11.23 -4.36 2.28
C ILE A 36 11.97 -3.09 1.89
N THR A 37 12.14 -2.88 0.60
CA THR A 37 12.68 -1.65 0.04
C THR A 37 11.54 -0.85 -0.55
N ALA A 38 11.53 0.46 -0.37
CA ALA A 38 10.69 1.33 -1.17
C ALA A 38 11.54 2.40 -1.86
N ALA A 39 11.37 2.52 -3.16
CA ALA A 39 11.82 3.66 -3.91
C ALA A 39 10.62 4.58 -4.12
N ALA A 40 10.65 5.75 -3.50
CA ALA A 40 9.64 6.76 -3.82
C ALA A 40 9.76 7.11 -5.31
N GLY A 41 8.71 6.82 -6.05
CA GLY A 41 8.57 7.32 -7.41
C GLY A 41 8.35 8.83 -7.37
N GLN A 42 8.84 9.54 -8.39
CA GLN A 42 8.30 10.87 -8.69
C GLN A 42 6.81 10.69 -9.02
N GLY A 43 5.94 11.13 -8.13
CA GLY A 43 4.53 10.80 -8.28
C GLY A 43 3.61 11.76 -7.57
N VAL A 44 3.62 13.02 -7.98
CA VAL A 44 2.48 13.91 -7.77
C VAL A 44 1.96 14.29 -9.16
N VAL A 45 0.87 13.67 -9.58
CA VAL A 45 0.23 13.95 -10.88
C VAL A 45 -1.18 14.46 -10.62
N PHE A 46 -1.37 15.76 -10.65
CA PHE A 46 -2.71 16.31 -10.56
C PHE A 46 -3.30 16.54 -11.96
N ALA A 47 -4.44 15.89 -12.25
CA ALA A 47 -5.18 16.09 -13.50
C ALA A 47 -6.06 17.34 -13.42
N GLY A 48 -6.31 18.00 -14.56
CA GLY A 48 -7.30 19.08 -14.66
C GLY A 48 -6.88 20.43 -14.05
N ASP A 49 -5.62 20.82 -14.23
CA ASP A 49 -5.06 22.12 -13.77
C ASP A 49 -5.16 22.34 -12.24
N ILE A 50 -5.21 21.26 -11.45
CA ILE A 50 -5.03 21.38 -10.00
C ILE A 50 -3.53 21.57 -9.78
N PRO A 51 -3.06 22.72 -9.25
CA PRO A 51 -1.66 22.89 -8.97
C PRO A 51 -1.25 21.88 -7.89
N ALA A 52 -0.14 21.16 -8.12
CA ALA A 52 0.53 20.44 -7.06
C ALA A 52 0.97 21.48 -6.02
N GLY A 53 0.20 21.65 -4.95
CA GLY A 53 0.60 22.55 -3.89
C GLY A 53 1.95 22.08 -3.31
N ASN A 54 2.79 23.02 -2.90
CA ASN A 54 4.16 22.72 -2.41
C ASN A 54 4.21 21.79 -1.19
N ALA A 55 3.05 21.50 -0.57
CA ALA A 55 2.91 20.58 0.55
C ALA A 55 2.26 19.23 0.19
N SER A 56 2.11 18.92 -1.11
CA SER A 56 1.52 17.66 -1.58
C SER A 56 2.59 16.62 -1.88
N GLY A 57 2.41 15.40 -1.39
CA GLY A 57 3.34 14.29 -1.61
C GLY A 57 3.08 13.09 -0.71
N ILE A 58 3.93 12.07 -0.89
CA ILE A 58 4.02 10.92 0.01
C ILE A 58 4.75 11.37 1.28
N GLU A 59 4.16 11.14 2.46
CA GLU A 59 4.81 11.45 3.73
C GLU A 59 5.67 10.27 4.19
N ASN A 60 5.08 9.06 4.28
CA ASN A 60 5.74 7.85 4.75
C ASN A 60 5.12 6.60 4.12
N VAL A 61 5.91 5.52 4.03
CA VAL A 61 5.40 4.16 3.82
C VAL A 61 5.58 3.38 5.12
N TYR A 62 4.47 3.00 5.74
CA TYR A 62 4.43 2.18 6.94
C TYR A 62 4.29 0.70 6.58
N ILE A 63 5.12 -0.11 7.21
CA ILE A 63 4.93 -1.56 7.32
C ILE A 63 4.39 -1.80 8.72
N ILE A 64 3.15 -2.22 8.81
CA ILE A 64 2.42 -2.34 10.08
C ILE A 64 1.86 -3.74 10.26
N GLU A 65 1.82 -4.23 11.49
CA GLU A 65 1.25 -5.54 11.79
C GLU A 65 -0.23 -5.61 11.39
N HIS A 66 -0.57 -6.61 10.58
CA HIS A 66 -1.91 -6.76 10.01
C HIS A 66 -3.00 -6.88 11.09
N GLY A 67 -4.11 -6.17 10.91
CA GLY A 67 -5.28 -6.23 11.79
C GLY A 67 -5.11 -5.53 13.14
N THR A 68 -4.06 -4.73 13.32
CA THR A 68 -3.74 -4.05 14.59
C THR A 68 -3.98 -2.54 14.60
N TYR A 69 -4.52 -1.99 13.50
CA TYR A 69 -4.81 -0.58 13.29
C TYR A 69 -6.13 -0.44 12.51
N THR A 70 -6.68 0.78 12.49
CA THR A 70 -7.75 1.17 11.59
C THR A 70 -7.20 2.08 10.49
N ASP A 71 -7.77 2.00 9.31
CA ASP A 71 -7.42 2.80 8.14
C ASP A 71 -7.50 4.33 8.40
N THR A 72 -8.30 4.76 9.39
CA THR A 72 -8.41 6.16 9.82
C THR A 72 -7.42 6.60 10.91
N ASP A 73 -6.59 5.70 11.43
CA ASP A 73 -5.66 6.00 12.52
C ASP A 73 -4.50 6.89 12.07
N ASN A 74 -4.02 7.72 13.01
CA ASN A 74 -2.73 8.36 12.85
C ASN A 74 -1.61 7.36 13.17
N LEU A 75 -0.96 6.89 12.10
CA LEU A 75 0.10 5.88 12.21
C LEU A 75 1.43 6.44 12.71
N SER A 76 1.60 7.76 12.82
CA SER A 76 2.85 8.35 13.31
C SER A 76 3.16 7.90 14.75
N GLY A 77 4.16 7.04 14.91
CA GLY A 77 4.57 6.49 16.21
C GLY A 77 3.64 5.41 16.75
N HIS A 78 2.82 4.80 15.89
CA HIS A 78 1.92 3.70 16.27
C HIS A 78 2.71 2.48 16.78
N ALA A 79 2.21 1.82 17.83
CA ALA A 79 2.95 0.80 18.56
C ALA A 79 3.26 -0.47 17.75
N ASN A 80 2.44 -0.76 16.74
CA ASN A 80 2.53 -1.99 15.94
C ASN A 80 3.22 -1.77 14.58
N ILE A 81 3.91 -0.64 14.42
CA ILE A 81 4.75 -0.42 13.24
C ILE A 81 5.94 -1.37 13.30
N LEU A 82 6.07 -2.17 12.25
CA LEU A 82 7.21 -3.06 12.02
C LEU A 82 8.34 -2.28 11.34
N GLY A 83 8.00 -1.28 10.52
CA GLY A 83 8.96 -0.46 9.81
C GLY A 83 8.36 0.82 9.24
N VAL A 84 9.19 1.85 9.13
CA VAL A 84 8.85 3.10 8.43
C VAL A 84 9.89 3.35 7.36
N ILE A 85 9.45 3.57 6.14
CA ILE A 85 10.28 4.01 5.04
C ILE A 85 9.91 5.47 4.74
N GLU A 86 10.83 6.37 5.07
CA GLU A 86 10.73 7.79 4.75
C GLU A 86 11.01 8.01 3.25
N ALA A 87 10.49 9.11 2.69
CA ALA A 87 10.24 9.31 1.26
C ALA A 87 11.46 9.30 0.29
N ASP A 88 12.70 9.01 0.71
CA ASP A 88 13.91 9.30 -0.09
C ASP A 88 14.89 8.11 -0.29
N LEU A 89 14.40 6.87 -0.37
CA LEU A 89 15.13 5.59 -0.44
C LEU A 89 15.51 5.05 0.95
N GLY A 90 14.59 4.25 1.50
CA GLY A 90 14.84 3.47 2.70
C GLY A 90 14.51 2.00 2.47
N SER A 91 15.17 1.15 3.25
CA SER A 91 14.83 -0.25 3.41
C SER A 91 14.54 -0.51 4.88
N VAL A 92 13.59 -1.39 5.16
CA VAL A 92 13.33 -1.88 6.50
C VAL A 92 13.36 -3.40 6.53
N ASP A 93 13.98 -3.93 7.57
CA ASP A 93 13.99 -5.35 7.85
C ASP A 93 12.89 -5.69 8.85
N ILE A 94 12.04 -6.65 8.50
CA ILE A 94 10.99 -7.19 9.37
C ILE A 94 11.27 -8.67 9.65
N ALA A 95 10.66 -9.19 10.73
CA ALA A 95 10.72 -10.63 10.98
C ALA A 95 10.02 -11.40 9.86
N TYR A 96 10.68 -12.43 9.33
CA TYR A 96 10.09 -13.31 8.32
C TYR A 96 8.81 -13.98 8.82
N GLU A 97 7.90 -14.31 7.91
CA GLU A 97 6.57 -14.89 8.19
C GLU A 97 5.71 -14.07 9.17
N THR A 98 6.07 -12.80 9.40
CA THR A 98 5.22 -11.84 10.11
C THR A 98 4.16 -11.33 9.15
N LEU A 99 2.92 -11.28 9.62
CA LEU A 99 1.80 -10.76 8.84
C LEU A 99 1.80 -9.23 8.87
N PHE A 100 1.84 -8.59 7.71
CA PHE A 100 1.91 -7.14 7.61
C PHE A 100 1.01 -6.58 6.52
N ASP A 101 0.64 -5.31 6.69
CA ASP A 101 0.04 -4.47 5.66
C ASP A 101 1.03 -3.38 5.23
N ILE A 102 0.84 -2.88 4.01
CA ILE A 102 1.60 -1.74 3.48
C ILE A 102 0.66 -0.54 3.48
N VAL A 103 1.03 0.51 4.22
CA VAL A 103 0.24 1.74 4.29
C VAL A 103 1.06 2.92 3.79
N VAL A 104 0.62 3.52 2.69
CA VAL A 104 1.20 4.75 2.16
C VAL A 104 0.44 5.94 2.71
N ALA A 105 1.08 6.69 3.61
CA ALA A 105 0.53 7.93 4.12
C ALA A 105 0.85 9.07 3.16
N VAL A 106 -0.19 9.74 2.69
CA VAL A 106 -0.08 10.84 1.73
C VAL A 106 -0.68 12.11 2.31
N LYS A 107 -0.10 13.24 1.91
CA LYS A 107 -0.64 14.55 2.16
C LYS A 107 -0.91 15.25 0.83
N ALA A 108 -2.11 15.77 0.67
CA ALA A 108 -2.44 16.72 -0.39
C ALA A 108 -2.71 18.08 0.24
N GLY A 109 -2.09 19.16 -0.26
CA GLY A 109 -2.29 20.47 0.35
C GLY A 109 -1.58 21.68 -0.24
N SER A 110 -2.03 22.80 0.33
CA SER A 110 -1.60 24.21 0.36
C SER A 110 -2.18 25.22 -0.63
N GLU A 111 -2.64 24.86 -1.84
CA GLU A 111 -3.26 25.81 -2.76
C GLU A 111 -4.42 25.16 -3.54
N ASN A 112 -5.57 25.83 -3.64
CA ASN A 112 -6.72 25.41 -4.47
C ASN A 112 -7.32 24.03 -4.13
N MET A 113 -7.39 23.70 -2.84
CA MET A 113 -7.96 22.46 -2.30
C MET A 113 -9.49 22.34 -2.41
N ALA A 114 -10.17 23.29 -3.05
CA ALA A 114 -11.63 23.33 -3.19
C ALA A 114 -12.22 22.15 -3.98
N TYR A 115 -11.38 21.43 -4.72
CA TYR A 115 -11.76 20.28 -5.55
C TYR A 115 -11.15 18.97 -5.06
N VAL A 116 -10.31 19.01 -4.02
CA VAL A 116 -9.58 17.84 -3.55
C VAL A 116 -10.41 17.15 -2.47
N ARG A 117 -11.04 16.06 -2.88
CA ARG A 117 -11.81 15.13 -2.05
C ARG A 117 -11.18 13.76 -2.13
N ILE A 118 -11.36 12.94 -1.10
CA ILE A 118 -10.89 11.55 -1.14
C ILE A 118 -11.44 10.80 -2.38
N ASP A 119 -12.70 11.05 -2.72
CA ASP A 119 -13.37 10.48 -3.90
C ASP A 119 -12.72 10.86 -5.24
N ASN A 120 -11.91 11.92 -5.23
CA ASN A 120 -11.23 12.49 -6.39
C ASN A 120 -9.71 12.33 -6.29
N MET A 121 -9.24 11.42 -5.44
CA MET A 121 -7.84 11.13 -5.21
C MET A 121 -7.60 9.64 -5.28
N ASN A 122 -6.40 9.27 -5.72
CA ASN A 122 -5.98 7.89 -5.69
C ASN A 122 -4.45 7.80 -5.51
N VAL A 123 -4.02 6.72 -4.88
CA VAL A 123 -2.62 6.41 -4.62
C VAL A 123 -2.32 5.07 -5.24
N GLY A 124 -1.29 5.01 -6.06
CA GLY A 124 -0.87 3.80 -6.76
C GLY A 124 0.53 3.39 -6.35
N LEU A 125 0.81 2.10 -6.40
CA LEU A 125 2.15 1.54 -6.27
C LEU A 125 2.30 0.28 -7.11
N ALA A 126 3.54 -0.05 -7.45
CA ALA A 126 3.92 -1.34 -7.99
C ALA A 126 4.78 -2.10 -6.96
N ILE A 127 4.69 -3.42 -6.96
CA ILE A 127 5.55 -4.27 -6.14
C ILE A 127 6.26 -5.28 -7.03
N THR A 128 7.54 -5.50 -6.79
CA THR A 128 8.32 -6.59 -7.38
C THR A 128 9.05 -7.37 -6.29
N GLY A 129 9.62 -8.54 -6.64
CA GLY A 129 10.34 -9.41 -5.71
C GLY A 129 9.58 -10.69 -5.38
N SER A 130 9.47 -11.00 -4.08
CA SER A 130 8.86 -12.25 -3.56
C SER A 130 7.40 -12.43 -3.97
N PHE A 131 6.69 -11.32 -4.18
CA PHE A 131 5.43 -11.24 -4.87
C PHE A 131 5.42 -9.97 -5.74
N ALA A 132 4.49 -9.89 -6.68
CA ALA A 132 4.46 -8.78 -7.62
C ALA A 132 3.05 -8.32 -7.98
N TYR A 133 2.92 -7.00 -8.12
CA TYR A 133 1.74 -6.31 -8.60
C TYR A 133 2.15 -5.24 -9.61
N SER A 134 1.43 -5.20 -10.73
CA SER A 134 1.62 -4.16 -11.74
C SER A 134 0.75 -2.95 -11.40
N ASP A 135 1.39 -1.81 -11.09
CA ASP A 135 0.78 -0.47 -10.90
C ASP A 135 -0.68 -0.53 -10.41
N GLU A 136 -0.86 -0.91 -9.15
CA GLU A 136 -2.17 -1.09 -8.51
C GLU A 136 -2.59 0.20 -7.81
N ASN A 137 -3.83 0.61 -8.08
CA ASN A 137 -4.43 1.80 -7.50
C ASN A 137 -5.21 1.45 -6.23
N ALA A 138 -5.02 2.22 -5.16
CA ALA A 138 -5.75 2.07 -3.93
C ALA A 138 -7.24 2.40 -4.15
N GLY A 139 -8.11 1.41 -3.98
CA GLY A 139 -9.56 1.53 -4.16
C GLY A 139 -10.13 0.97 -5.47
N ASP A 140 -9.30 0.60 -6.46
CA ASP A 140 -9.75 -0.07 -7.68
C ASP A 140 -9.58 -1.60 -7.63
N SER A 141 -8.92 -2.12 -6.59
CA SER A 141 -8.65 -3.54 -6.42
C SER A 141 -9.19 -4.06 -5.10
N ALA A 142 -9.54 -5.35 -5.05
CA ALA A 142 -9.87 -6.02 -3.79
C ALA A 142 -8.66 -6.09 -2.83
N LEU A 143 -7.45 -5.80 -3.31
CA LEU A 143 -6.20 -5.91 -2.55
C LEU A 143 -5.86 -4.64 -1.75
N SER A 144 -6.63 -3.57 -1.95
CA SER A 144 -6.31 -2.25 -1.42
C SER A 144 -7.56 -1.41 -1.16
N HIS A 145 -7.46 -0.48 -0.21
CA HIS A 145 -8.49 0.50 0.07
C HIS A 145 -7.86 1.83 0.51
N MET A 146 -8.59 2.93 0.37
CA MET A 146 -8.17 4.26 0.85
C MET A 146 -9.11 4.75 1.92
N ALA A 147 -8.55 5.32 2.98
CA ALA A 147 -9.31 5.99 4.02
C ALA A 147 -8.64 7.31 4.42
N ALA A 148 -9.45 8.37 4.47
CA ALA A 148 -9.01 9.65 4.97
C ALA A 148 -8.83 9.58 6.49
N PHE A 149 -7.83 10.28 7.00
CA PHE A 149 -7.68 10.48 8.44
C PHE A 149 -8.95 11.16 8.97
N SER A 150 -9.63 10.55 9.93
CA SER A 150 -10.88 11.14 10.44
C SER A 150 -10.63 12.42 11.26
N HIS A 151 -9.41 12.62 11.78
CA HIS A 151 -9.09 13.66 12.77
C HIS A 151 -7.97 14.64 12.40
N ASP A 152 -7.26 14.42 11.29
CA ASP A 152 -6.14 15.27 10.85
C ASP A 152 -6.43 15.80 9.45
N ASN A 153 -7.51 16.55 9.28
CA ASN A 153 -7.86 17.21 8.03
C ASN A 153 -8.35 18.62 8.33
N SER A 154 -7.87 19.61 7.60
CA SER A 154 -8.22 21.02 7.84
C SER A 154 -8.51 21.75 6.54
N GLY A 155 -9.69 22.38 6.46
CA GLY A 155 -10.04 23.25 5.34
C GLY A 155 -10.09 22.57 3.97
N TYR A 156 -10.20 21.24 3.90
CA TYR A 156 -10.53 20.54 2.65
C TYR A 156 -11.90 21.04 2.16
N ASP A 157 -12.11 21.13 0.84
CA ASP A 157 -13.20 21.91 0.18
C ASP A 157 -13.08 23.45 0.26
N THR A 158 -11.95 24.01 0.74
CA THR A 158 -11.69 25.46 0.69
C THR A 158 -10.43 25.79 -0.12
N THR A 159 -10.19 27.07 -0.38
CA THR A 159 -8.98 27.53 -1.11
C THR A 159 -7.68 27.28 -0.36
N SER A 160 -7.75 27.03 0.96
CA SER A 160 -6.61 26.79 1.83
C SER A 160 -6.89 25.60 2.75
N GLY A 161 -6.14 24.53 2.61
CA GLY A 161 -6.34 23.35 3.44
C GLY A 161 -5.34 22.25 3.13
N TRP A 162 -5.55 21.12 3.78
CA TRP A 162 -4.81 19.91 3.54
C TRP A 162 -5.64 18.69 3.93
N LEU A 163 -5.37 17.60 3.22
CA LEU A 163 -5.96 16.29 3.43
C LEU A 163 -4.83 15.28 3.65
N ARG A 164 -4.92 14.48 4.70
CA ARG A 164 -4.11 13.28 4.91
C ARG A 164 -4.94 12.03 4.69
N ILE A 165 -4.36 11.07 3.98
CA ILE A 165 -4.99 9.81 3.63
C ILE A 165 -4.01 8.67 3.86
N ASN A 166 -4.52 7.56 4.37
CA ASN A 166 -3.84 6.27 4.34
C ASN A 166 -4.35 5.49 3.13
N ALA A 167 -3.44 5.14 2.22
CA ALA A 167 -3.71 4.16 1.19
C ALA A 167 -3.15 2.81 1.65
N VAL A 168 -4.01 1.81 1.78
CA VAL A 168 -3.73 0.52 2.42
C VAL A 168 -3.71 -0.57 1.36
N TRP A 169 -2.68 -1.40 1.38
CA TRP A 169 -2.63 -2.69 0.71
C TRP A 169 -2.60 -3.77 1.79
N ASP A 170 -3.62 -4.62 1.81
CA ASP A 170 -3.86 -5.62 2.86
C ASP A 170 -4.16 -7.03 2.30
N ASN A 171 -3.89 -7.25 1.00
CA ASN A 171 -4.11 -8.54 0.34
C ASN A 171 -5.55 -9.05 0.47
N ASN A 172 -6.55 -8.18 0.27
CA ASN A 172 -7.97 -8.51 0.42
C ASN A 172 -8.30 -8.93 1.86
N GLY A 173 -7.79 -8.13 2.81
CA GLY A 173 -7.97 -8.31 4.25
C GLY A 173 -7.24 -9.52 4.85
N ASN A 174 -6.24 -10.08 4.16
CA ASN A 174 -5.48 -11.24 4.64
C ASN A 174 -4.07 -10.90 5.15
N GLY A 175 -3.57 -9.70 4.85
CA GLY A 175 -2.18 -9.31 5.04
C GLY A 175 -1.21 -10.04 4.12
N TYR A 176 0.04 -9.60 4.15
CA TYR A 176 1.17 -10.18 3.43
C TYR A 176 2.11 -10.89 4.39
N THR A 177 2.80 -11.92 3.90
CA THR A 177 3.97 -12.49 4.56
C THR A 177 5.14 -12.57 3.60
N LEU A 178 6.35 -12.52 4.13
CA LEU A 178 7.58 -12.75 3.37
C LEU A 178 8.34 -13.93 3.97
N PRO A 179 8.85 -14.85 3.14
CA PRO A 179 9.69 -15.93 3.62
C PRO A 179 11.03 -15.38 4.13
N ALA A 180 11.80 -16.20 4.83
CA ALA A 180 13.13 -15.83 5.27
C ALA A 180 14.03 -15.46 4.08
N ASN A 181 14.72 -14.32 4.17
CA ASN A 181 15.48 -13.70 3.08
C ASN A 181 14.65 -13.32 1.85
N GLY A 182 13.32 -13.33 1.97
CA GLY A 182 12.43 -12.76 0.97
C GLY A 182 12.59 -11.25 0.95
N SER A 183 12.58 -10.67 -0.25
CA SER A 183 12.55 -9.23 -0.44
C SER A 183 11.41 -8.79 -1.33
N ILE A 184 10.94 -7.57 -1.13
CA ILE A 184 10.09 -6.86 -2.09
C ILE A 184 10.61 -5.44 -2.30
N ASP A 185 10.40 -4.95 -3.51
CA ASP A 185 10.67 -3.58 -3.89
C ASP A 185 9.34 -2.89 -4.21
N ILE A 186 9.00 -1.87 -3.44
CA ILE A 186 7.85 -1.00 -3.68
C ILE A 186 8.32 0.14 -4.58
N GLU A 187 7.74 0.21 -5.77
CA GLU A 187 8.13 1.13 -6.84
C GLU A 187 6.91 1.96 -7.29
N ASN A 188 7.17 3.01 -8.07
CA ASN A 188 6.12 3.80 -8.72
C ASN A 188 5.04 4.33 -7.77
N ILE A 189 5.40 4.64 -6.52
CA ILE A 189 4.46 5.26 -5.58
C ILE A 189 4.02 6.60 -6.16
N ARG A 190 2.72 6.74 -6.42
CA ARG A 190 2.14 7.92 -7.08
C ARG A 190 0.88 8.35 -6.37
N LEU A 191 0.76 9.66 -6.16
CA LEU A 191 -0.45 10.34 -5.77
C LEU A 191 -1.01 11.06 -7.01
N TRP A 192 -2.28 10.85 -7.33
CA TRP A 192 -3.00 11.68 -8.30
C TRP A 192 -4.38 12.08 -7.80
N GLY A 193 -4.90 13.14 -8.40
CA GLY A 193 -6.27 13.58 -8.18
C GLY A 193 -6.88 14.21 -9.42
N TRP A 194 -8.21 14.28 -9.45
CA TRP A 194 -9.01 14.82 -10.54
C TRP A 194 -10.13 15.75 -10.04
N LYS A 195 -10.86 16.38 -10.97
CA LYS A 195 -12.04 17.21 -10.68
C LYS A 195 -13.31 16.47 -11.06
#